data_AF-A0A2K3JZG5-F1
#
_entry.id   AF-A0A2K3JZG5-F1
#
_cell.length_a   1.000
_cell.length_b   1.000
_cell.length_c   1.000
_cell.angle_alpha   90.00
_cell.angle_beta   90.00
_cell.angle_gamma   90.00
#
_symmetry.space_group_name_H-M   'P 1'
#
loop_
_entity.id
_entity.type
_entity.pdbx_description
1 polymer ?
#
loop_
_entity_poly.entity_id
_entity_poly.type
_entity_poly.pdbx_seq_one_letter_code
_entity_poly.pdbx_strand_id
1 'polypeptide(L)' 'MVLSLVTNLEPREQRLLYRGKERDDNEFLHMIGVRDKDKVLLLEDPAIKEMKLLGLARGQSINNPCPTIRV' A
#
# COMPACT_ATOMS: atom_id res chain seq x y z
N MET A 1 -8.01 -12.27 2.10
CA MET A 1 -6.71 -12.97 1.91
C MET A 1 -6.31 -13.17 0.45
N VAL A 2 -7.22 -13.47 -0.50
CA VAL A 2 -6.82 -13.78 -1.89
C VAL A 2 -6.01 -12.67 -2.55
N LEU A 3 -6.43 -11.41 -2.43
CA LEU A 3 -5.69 -10.27 -3.01
C LEU A 3 -4.30 -10.08 -2.41
N SER A 4 -4.18 -10.21 -1.08
CA SER A 4 -2.90 -10.06 -0.38
C SER A 4 -1.83 -11.05 -0.87
N LEU A 5 -2.22 -12.27 -1.24
CA LEU A 5 -1.29 -13.28 -1.76
C LEU A 5 -0.69 -12.89 -3.11
N VAL A 6 -1.44 -12.19 -3.96
CA VAL A 6 -0.99 -11.82 -5.32
C VAL A 6 -0.37 -10.43 -5.38
N THR A 7 -0.72 -9.53 -4.46
CA THR A 7 -0.23 -8.15 -4.45
C THR A 7 0.83 -7.89 -3.39
N ASN A 8 0.99 -8.80 -2.42
CA ASN A 8 1.87 -8.64 -1.27
C ASN A 8 1.53 -7.39 -0.41
N LEU A 9 0.26 -6.97 -0.44
CA LEU A 9 -0.28 -5.89 0.39
C LEU A 9 -1.18 -6.48 1.48
N GLU A 10 -1.03 -6.00 2.71
CA GLU A 10 -1.97 -6.34 3.79
C GLU A 10 -3.35 -5.71 3.51
N PRO A 11 -4.46 -6.27 3.98
CA PRO A 11 -5.80 -5.72 3.73
C PRO A 11 -5.93 -4.23 4.07
N ARG A 12 -5.34 -3.80 5.19
CA ARG A 12 -5.32 -2.39 5.63
C ARG A 12 -4.58 -1.44 4.68
N GLU A 13 -3.72 -1.97 3.80
CA GLU A 13 -2.95 -1.21 2.81
C GLU A 13 -3.65 -1.16 1.46
N GLN A 14 -4.77 -1.86 1.31
CA GLN A 14 -5.48 -2.03 0.05
C GLN A 14 -6.62 -1.02 -0.04
N ARG A 15 -6.53 -0.10 -1.01
CA ARG A 15 -7.60 0.85 -1.35
C ARG A 15 -8.21 0.45 -2.69
N LEU A 16 -9.44 -0.08 -2.65
CA LEU A 16 -10.14 -0.54 -3.85
C LEU A 16 -10.96 0.58 -4.46
N LEU A 17 -10.81 0.79 -5.77
CA LEU A 17 -11.58 1.75 -6.54
C LEU A 17 -12.39 1.06 -7.63
N TYR A 18 -13.68 1.35 -7.68
CA TYR A 18 -14.57 0.95 -8.78
C TYR A 18 -15.31 2.17 -9.32
N ARG A 19 -15.18 2.41 -10.64
CA ARG A 19 -15.72 3.58 -11.35
C ARG A 19 -15.34 4.92 -10.70
N GLY A 20 -14.07 5.05 -10.29
CA GLY A 20 -13.54 6.27 -9.69
C GLY A 20 -13.98 6.54 -8.26
N LYS A 21 -14.69 5.60 -7.62
CA LYS A 21 -15.05 5.69 -6.20
C LYS A 21 -14.31 4.63 -5.39
N GLU A 22 -13.70 5.06 -4.30
CA GLU A 22 -13.14 4.17 -3.28
C GLU A 22 -14.25 3.38 -2.58
N ARG A 23 -13.91 2.16 -2.14
CA ARG A 23 -14.85 1.19 -1.57
C ARG A 23 -14.35 0.66 -0.24
N ASP A 24 -15.26 0.56 0.71
CA ASP A 24 -15.01 0.01 2.04
C ASP A 24 -15.18 -1.51 2.09
N ASP A 25 -14.57 -2.14 3.10
CA ASP A 25 -14.65 -3.59 3.34
C ASP A 25 -16.09 -4.09 3.62
N ASN A 26 -16.98 -3.19 4.04
CA ASN A 26 -18.38 -3.50 4.34
C ASN A 26 -19.29 -3.41 3.10
N GLU A 27 -18.79 -2.98 1.94
CA GLU A 27 -19.55 -2.88 0.71
C GLU A 27 -19.50 -4.19 -0.10
N PHE A 28 -20.67 -4.67 -0.53
CA PHE A 28 -20.75 -5.86 -1.35
C PHE A 28 -20.69 -5.54 -2.86
N LEU A 29 -19.88 -6.29 -3.61
CA LEU A 29 -19.65 -6.12 -5.05
C LEU A 29 -20.95 -6.04 -5.87
N HIS A 30 -21.93 -6.90 -5.57
CA HIS A 30 -23.21 -6.92 -6.28
C HIS A 30 -24.05 -5.67 -6.02
N MET A 31 -23.96 -5.07 -4.83
CA MET A 31 -24.69 -3.84 -4.48
C MET A 31 -24.10 -2.61 -5.18
N ILE A 32 -22.78 -2.59 -5.34
CA ILE A 32 -22.07 -1.50 -6.04
C ILE A 32 -22.06 -1.69 -7.57
N GLY A 33 -22.67 -2.78 -8.07
CA GLY A 33 -22.86 -3.03 -9.50
C GLY A 33 -21.64 -3.60 -10.22
N VAL A 34 -20.69 -4.20 -9.49
CA VAL A 34 -19.57 -4.95 -10.09
C VAL A 34 -20.13 -6.22 -10.70
N ARG A 35 -19.83 -6.43 -11.99
CA ARG A 35 -20.25 -7.62 -12.75
C ARG A 35 -19.04 -8.44 -13.19
N ASP A 36 -19.30 -9.58 -13.81
CA ASP A 36 -18.25 -10.39 -14.41
C ASP A 36 -17.40 -9.56 -15.39
N LYS A 37 -16.08 -9.76 -15.33
CA LYS A 37 -15.05 -9.06 -16.13
C LYS A 37 -14.94 -7.55 -15.94
N ASP A 38 -15.71 -6.95 -15.03
CA ASP A 38 -15.50 -5.55 -14.67
C ASP A 38 -14.12 -5.37 -14.01
N LYS A 39 -13.47 -4.25 -14.29
CA LYS A 39 -12.16 -3.91 -13.72
C LYS A 39 -12.34 -3.17 -12.39
N VAL A 40 -11.64 -3.63 -11.36
CA VAL A 40 -11.48 -2.95 -10.08
C VAL A 40 -10.01 -2.56 -9.96
N LEU A 41 -9.75 -1.32 -9.58
CA LEU A 41 -8.39 -0.82 -9.37
C LEU A 41 -8.02 -1.03 -7.90
N LEU A 42 -6.81 -1.53 -7.65
CA LEU A 42 -6.23 -1.62 -6.32
C LEU A 42 -5.08 -0.61 -6.21
N LEU A 43 -5.13 0.24 -5.19
CA LEU A 43 -4.09 1.19 -4.84
C LEU A 43 -3.51 0.83 -3.45
N GLU A 44 -2.21 1.07 -3.27
CA GLU A 44 -1.55 1.00 -1.97
C GLU A 44 -1.86 2.29 -1.17
N ASP A 45 -2.18 2.17 0.12
CA ASP A 45 -2.34 3.33 0.99
C ASP A 45 -1.00 4.09 1.15
N PRO A 46 -0.92 5.36 0.70
CA PRO A 46 0.31 6.14 0.78
C PRO A 46 0.78 6.38 2.22
N ALA A 47 -0.13 6.51 3.19
CA ALA A 47 0.25 6.75 4.58
C ALA A 47 0.95 5.52 5.17
N ILE A 48 0.45 4.33 4.88
CA ILE A 48 1.08 3.08 5.38
C ILE A 48 2.39 2.82 4.64
N LYS A 49 2.45 3.12 3.34
CA LYS A 49 3.69 3.06 2.55
C LYS A 49 4.78 3.93 3.15
N GLU A 50 4.47 5.18 3.48
CA GLU A 50 5.40 6.11 4.12
C GLU A 50 5.84 5.64 5.50
N MET A 51 4.91 5.14 6.33
CA MET A 51 5.25 4.58 7.64
C MET A 51 6.23 3.40 7.53
N LYS A 52 6.02 2.48 6.58
CA LYS A 52 6.96 1.39 6.31
C LYS A 52 8.33 1.91 5.90
N LEU A 53 8.37 2.92 5.01
CA LEU A 53 9.62 3.51 4.53
C LEU A 53 10.38 4.20 5.68
N LEU A 54 9.70 4.98 6.52
CA LEU A 54 10.29 5.61 7.69
C LEU A 54 10.78 4.59 8.72
N GLY A 55 10.02 3.50 8.94
CA GLY A 55 10.43 2.40 9.80
C GLY A 55 11.71 1.72 9.33
N LEU A 56 11.81 1.46 8.02
CA LEU A 56 13.03 0.92 7.40
C LEU A 56 14.22 1.87 7.54
N ALA A 57 14.01 3.18 7.35
CA ALA A 57 15.05 4.19 7.51
C ALA A 57 15.56 4.29 8.96
N ARG A 58 14.70 4.11 9.96
CA ARG A 58 15.08 4.09 11.38
C ARG A 58 15.85 2.82 11.79
N GLY A 59 15.66 1.71 11.07
CA GLY A 59 16.38 0.45 11.30
C GLY A 59 17.77 0.41 10.67
N GLN A 60 18.07 1.32 9.73
CA GLN A 60 19.41 1.48 9.18
C GLN A 60 20.23 2.36 10.13
N SER A 61 21.09 1.76 10.95
CA SER A 61 22.16 2.50 11.61
C SER A 61 22.96 3.20 10.51
N ILE A 62 23.01 4.53 10.53
CA ILE A 62 23.86 5.33 9.65
C ILE A 62 25.32 5.06 10.05
N ASN A 63 25.86 3.92 9.65
CA ASN A 63 27.28 3.60 9.76
C ASN A 63 27.99 4.12 8.51
N ASN A 64 27.90 5.43 8.28
CA ASN A 64 28.81 6.10 7.37
C ASN A 64 29.89 6.76 8.24
N PRO A 65 31.09 6.15 8.38
CA PRO A 65 32.23 6.90 8.86
C PRO A 65 32.56 7.93 7.78
N CYS A 66 32.01 9.13 7.91
CA CYS A 66 32.41 10.28 7.09
C CYS A 66 33.91 10.50 7.32
N PRO A 67 34.79 10.38 6.31
CA PRO A 67 36.18 10.73 6.49
C PRO A 67 36.25 12.25 6.62
N THR A 68 36.58 12.75 7.82
CA THR A 68 36.94 14.14 8.03
C THR A 68 38.22 14.43 7.25
N ILE A 69 38.11 15.16 6.14
CA ILE A 69 39.28 15.73 5.47
C ILE A 69 39.83 16.81 6.41
N ARG A 70 41.02 16.56 6.97
CA ARG A 70 41.79 17.57 7.69
C ARG A 70 42.66 18.29 6.67
N VAL A 71 42.48 19.61 6.61
CA VAL A 71 43.30 20.55 5.83
C VAL A 71 44.55 20.88 6.64
#